data_AF-A0A2G1X852-F1
#
_entry.id   AF-A0A2G1X852-F1
#
_cell.length_a   1.000
_cell.length_b   1.000
_cell.length_c   1.000
_cell.angle_alpha   90.00
_cell.angle_beta   90.00
_cell.angle_gamma   90.00
#
_symmetry.space_group_name_H-M   'P 1'
#
loop_
_entity.id
_entity.type
_entity.pdbx_description
1 polymer ?
#
loop_
_entity_poly.entity_id
_entity_poly.type
_entity_poly.pdbx_seq_one_letter_code
_entity_poly.pdbx_strand_id
1 'polypeptide(L)'
;MTVTGDVADPVTVEVPDSETLETVVGAADVRGEFKAASVGGRFGGVTDDLDVAVAPSDLAANDLGSEGVVRVLADDRCLVEFVGQRAQFAADENCGRCVPCREGTTQLAGLLRDVYDGGYDPAAIEELIDVMETSSICAFGVQAGRPTRTALSAFESEFEAHADGRCPAGSCLEPLEA
;
A
#
# COMPACT_ATOMS: atom_id res chain seq x y z
N MET A 1 -5.46 17.39 4.92
CA MET A 1 -5.03 16.20 4.16
C MET A 1 -5.07 16.50 2.66
N THR A 2 -4.18 15.89 1.87
CA THR A 2 -4.10 16.07 0.41
C THR A 2 -4.50 14.77 -0.27
N VAL A 3 -5.52 14.84 -1.13
CA VAL A 3 -6.02 13.73 -1.94
C VAL A 3 -5.36 13.77 -3.31
N THR A 4 -4.84 12.62 -3.74
CA THR A 4 -4.10 12.42 -5.00
C THR A 4 -4.46 11.08 -5.64
N GLY A 5 -3.82 10.72 -6.75
CA GLY A 5 -4.03 9.43 -7.42
C GLY A 5 -5.07 9.55 -8.53
N ASP A 6 -6.03 8.62 -8.56
CA ASP A 6 -7.07 8.57 -9.59
C ASP A 6 -8.19 9.58 -9.32
N VAL A 7 -7.83 10.87 -9.28
CA VAL A 7 -8.73 12.01 -9.05
C VAL A 7 -8.50 13.09 -10.10
N ALA A 8 -9.56 13.76 -10.56
CA ALA A 8 -9.53 14.77 -11.62
C ALA A 8 -8.40 15.79 -11.40
N ASP A 9 -8.39 16.39 -10.21
CA ASP A 9 -7.34 17.28 -9.77
C ASP A 9 -7.00 16.95 -8.31
N PRO A 10 -5.71 16.97 -7.91
CA PRO A 10 -5.33 16.87 -6.52
C PRO A 10 -5.98 17.99 -5.70
N VAL A 11 -6.51 17.65 -4.52
CA VAL A 11 -7.15 18.61 -3.62
C VAL A 11 -6.52 18.53 -2.23
N THR A 12 -6.37 19.67 -1.58
CA THR A 12 -5.99 19.73 -0.17
C THR A 12 -7.17 20.26 0.63
N VAL A 13 -7.58 19.52 1.65
CA VAL A 13 -8.68 19.87 2.54
C VAL A 13 -8.20 19.95 3.99
N GLU A 14 -8.73 20.91 4.73
CA GLU A 14 -8.60 20.98 6.17
C GLU A 14 -9.88 20.41 6.80
N VAL A 15 -9.73 19.37 7.61
CA VAL A 15 -10.83 18.68 8.26
C VAL A 15 -10.50 18.52 9.75
N PRO A 16 -11.50 18.62 10.66
CA PRO A 16 -11.31 18.23 12.05
C PRO A 16 -10.90 16.77 12.19
N ASP A 17 -10.18 16.44 13.25
CA ASP A 17 -9.74 15.05 13.56
C ASP A 17 -10.91 14.06 13.71
N SER A 18 -12.12 14.55 13.99
CA SER A 18 -13.34 13.74 14.11
C SER A 18 -13.99 13.37 12.78
N GLU A 19 -13.54 13.95 11.66
CA GLU A 19 -14.02 13.58 10.32
C GLU A 19 -13.42 12.25 9.87
N THR A 20 -14.02 11.64 8.86
CA THR A 20 -13.59 10.34 8.32
C THR A 20 -12.83 10.47 7.01
N LEU A 21 -12.19 9.38 6.58
CA LEU A 21 -11.60 9.27 5.25
C LEU A 21 -12.67 9.46 4.15
N GLU A 22 -13.94 9.11 4.41
CA GLU A 22 -15.07 9.38 3.50
C GLU A 22 -15.20 10.87 3.20
N THR A 23 -15.19 11.74 4.23
CA THR A 23 -15.22 13.20 4.05
C THR A 23 -14.02 13.69 3.22
N VAL A 24 -12.84 13.11 3.45
CA VAL A 24 -11.61 13.50 2.75
C VAL A 24 -11.64 13.08 1.29
N VAL A 25 -11.96 11.82 0.99
CA VAL A 25 -12.05 11.30 -0.37
C VAL A 25 -13.19 11.98 -1.14
N GLY A 26 -14.33 12.22 -0.48
CA GLY A 26 -15.49 12.91 -1.06
C GLY A 26 -15.24 14.37 -1.45
N ALA A 27 -14.14 14.97 -1.00
CA ALA A 27 -13.74 16.30 -1.44
C ALA A 27 -13.00 16.32 -2.80
N ALA A 28 -12.64 15.14 -3.33
CA ALA A 28 -12.00 14.99 -4.62
C ALA A 28 -12.96 14.38 -5.66
N ASP A 29 -12.80 14.76 -6.92
CA ASP A 29 -13.53 14.15 -8.03
C ASP A 29 -12.81 12.87 -8.48
N VAL A 30 -13.27 11.70 -8.06
CA VAL A 30 -12.64 10.40 -8.35
C VAL A 30 -12.85 10.03 -9.82
N ARG A 31 -11.78 9.62 -10.52
CA ARG A 31 -11.87 9.06 -11.86
C ARG A 31 -12.17 7.57 -11.77
N GLY A 32 -13.26 7.13 -12.40
CA GLY A 32 -13.69 5.72 -12.34
C GLY A 32 -14.42 5.41 -11.03
N GLU A 33 -14.44 4.13 -10.65
CA GLU A 33 -15.06 3.69 -9.40
C GLU A 33 -13.99 3.60 -8.29
N PHE A 34 -14.32 4.07 -7.09
CA PHE A 34 -13.41 3.96 -5.94
C PHE A 34 -13.19 2.49 -5.59
N LYS A 35 -11.92 2.07 -5.51
CA LYS A 35 -11.54 0.72 -5.08
C LYS A 35 -10.85 0.72 -3.72
N ALA A 36 -9.87 1.60 -3.55
CA ALA A 36 -9.08 1.68 -2.33
C ALA A 36 -8.42 3.06 -2.17
N ALA A 37 -7.91 3.33 -0.98
CA ALA A 37 -7.06 4.46 -0.66
C ALA A 37 -5.76 3.98 -0.02
N SER A 38 -4.63 4.57 -0.44
CA SER A 38 -3.36 4.48 0.29
C SER A 38 -3.19 5.72 1.15
N VAL A 39 -3.19 5.53 2.46
CA VAL A 39 -3.23 6.59 3.48
C VAL A 39 -1.91 6.61 4.24
N GLY A 40 -1.19 7.73 4.16
CA GLY A 40 0.09 7.89 4.85
C GLY A 40 1.31 7.94 3.95
N GLY A 41 1.32 8.86 3.00
CA GLY A 41 2.51 9.15 2.21
C GLY A 41 2.99 7.96 1.38
N ARG A 42 4.30 7.74 1.34
CA ARG A 42 4.91 6.77 0.41
C ARG A 42 4.64 5.32 0.82
N PHE A 43 4.74 5.05 2.11
CA PHE A 43 4.48 3.73 2.71
C PHE A 43 3.12 3.68 3.40
N GLY A 44 2.16 4.43 2.89
CA GLY A 44 0.81 4.48 3.45
C GLY A 44 0.11 3.13 3.35
N GLY A 45 -0.64 2.79 4.39
CA GLY A 45 -1.47 1.58 4.42
C GLY A 45 -2.60 1.68 3.39
N VAL A 46 -3.02 0.54 2.85
CA VAL A 46 -4.05 0.42 1.83
C VAL A 46 -5.35 -0.06 2.48
N THR A 47 -6.45 0.65 2.24
CA THR A 47 -7.77 0.34 2.80
C THR A 47 -8.89 0.67 1.82
N ASP A 48 -9.98 -0.08 1.84
CA ASP A 48 -11.28 0.28 1.28
C ASP A 48 -12.25 0.86 2.33
N ASP A 49 -11.95 0.68 3.63
CA ASP A 49 -12.72 1.26 4.72
C ASP A 49 -12.49 2.77 4.83
N LEU A 50 -13.52 3.54 4.50
CA LEU A 50 -13.54 5.00 4.57
C LEU A 50 -14.20 5.55 5.85
N ASP A 51 -14.76 4.69 6.72
CA ASP A 51 -15.37 5.09 8.00
C ASP A 51 -14.33 5.26 9.12
N VAL A 52 -13.05 5.29 8.75
CA VAL A 52 -11.94 5.54 9.68
C VAL A 52 -11.80 7.04 9.92
N ALA A 53 -11.79 7.45 11.19
CA ALA A 53 -11.51 8.83 11.57
C ALA A 53 -10.09 9.26 11.20
N VAL A 54 -9.91 10.52 10.81
CA VAL A 54 -8.62 11.06 10.32
C VAL A 54 -7.65 11.44 11.44
N ALA A 55 -8.08 11.34 12.70
CA ALA A 55 -7.21 11.49 13.86
C ALA A 55 -6.01 10.53 13.78
N PRO A 56 -4.78 10.97 14.13
CA PRO A 56 -3.58 10.13 14.04
C PRO A 56 -3.67 8.81 14.82
N SER A 57 -4.41 8.77 15.92
CA SER A 57 -4.66 7.55 16.72
C SER A 57 -5.46 6.51 15.95
N ASP A 58 -6.50 6.95 15.26
CA ASP A 58 -7.46 6.09 14.57
C ASP A 58 -6.86 5.57 13.26
N LEU A 59 -6.11 6.41 12.56
CA LEU A 59 -5.27 5.98 11.43
C LEU A 59 -4.25 4.92 11.87
N ALA A 60 -3.53 5.14 12.98
CA ALA A 60 -2.55 4.18 13.48
C ALA A 60 -3.19 2.86 13.93
N ALA A 61 -4.40 2.90 14.50
CA ALA A 61 -5.14 1.70 14.91
C ALA A 61 -5.53 0.80 13.73
N ASN A 62 -5.62 1.37 12.52
CA ASN A 62 -5.90 0.66 11.27
C ASN A 62 -4.64 0.40 10.42
N ASP A 63 -3.44 0.55 11.01
CA ASP A 63 -2.13 0.46 10.33
C ASP A 63 -2.02 1.36 9.07
N LEU A 64 -2.66 2.54 9.14
CA LEU A 64 -2.53 3.61 8.15
C LEU A 64 -1.44 4.60 8.59
N GLY A 65 -0.93 5.41 7.66
CA GLY A 65 0.02 6.48 7.99
C GLY A 65 -0.63 7.85 8.14
N SER A 66 0.03 8.70 8.90
CA SER A 66 -0.50 10.01 9.33
C SER A 66 0.16 11.19 8.61
N GLU A 67 0.90 10.95 7.52
CA GLU A 67 1.56 12.02 6.73
C GLU A 67 0.59 12.95 5.97
N GLY A 68 -0.71 12.78 6.15
CA GLY A 68 -1.73 13.68 5.58
C GLY A 68 -1.89 13.57 4.07
N VAL A 69 -1.42 12.47 3.46
CA VAL A 69 -1.62 12.16 2.03
C VAL A 69 -2.56 10.96 1.92
N VAL A 70 -3.61 11.11 1.11
CA VAL A 70 -4.54 10.06 0.72
C VAL A 70 -4.43 9.88 -0.79
N ARG A 71 -3.99 8.71 -1.25
CA ARG A 71 -3.93 8.39 -2.68
C ARG A 71 -5.06 7.46 -3.05
N VAL A 72 -6.03 7.95 -3.81
CA VAL A 72 -7.16 7.17 -4.32
C VAL A 72 -6.69 6.26 -5.45
N LEU A 73 -7.19 5.02 -5.43
CA LEU A 73 -6.98 3.97 -6.42
C LEU A 73 -8.33 3.56 -6.98
N ALA A 74 -8.48 3.68 -8.29
CA ALA A 74 -9.70 3.27 -8.98
C ALA A 74 -9.77 1.75 -9.21
N ASP A 75 -10.92 1.27 -9.70
CA ASP A 75 -11.21 -0.14 -9.96
C ASP A 75 -10.26 -0.80 -10.97
N ASP A 76 -9.72 -0.02 -11.91
CA ASP A 76 -8.75 -0.44 -12.93
C ASP A 76 -7.30 -0.57 -12.41
N ARG A 77 -7.05 -0.24 -11.14
CA ARG A 77 -5.74 -0.36 -10.51
C ARG A 77 -5.51 -1.75 -9.92
N CYS A 78 -4.40 -2.37 -10.32
CA CYS A 78 -3.91 -3.59 -9.67
C CYS A 78 -3.26 -3.25 -8.32
N LEU A 79 -3.80 -3.79 -7.23
CA LEU A 79 -3.24 -3.55 -5.88
C LEU A 79 -1.94 -4.31 -5.65
N VAL A 80 -1.79 -5.51 -6.24
CA VAL A 80 -0.55 -6.30 -6.17
C VAL A 80 0.61 -5.57 -6.82
N GLU A 81 0.40 -5.00 -8.02
CA GLU A 81 1.37 -4.15 -8.70
C GLU A 81 1.69 -2.91 -7.86
N PHE A 82 0.66 -2.26 -7.34
CA PHE A 82 0.80 -1.04 -6.55
C PHE A 82 1.65 -1.21 -5.29
N VAL A 83 1.49 -2.31 -4.55
CA VAL A 83 2.33 -2.62 -3.39
C VAL A 83 3.70 -3.17 -3.80
N GLY A 84 3.77 -3.93 -4.90
CA GLY A 84 5.02 -4.39 -5.49
C GLY A 84 5.96 -3.24 -5.86
N GLN A 85 5.44 -2.20 -6.50
CA GLN A 85 6.21 -0.98 -6.83
C GLN A 85 6.74 -0.27 -5.58
N ARG A 86 6.01 -0.31 -4.45
CA ARG A 86 6.47 0.28 -3.18
C ARG A 86 7.53 -0.56 -2.49
N ALA A 87 7.38 -1.88 -2.52
CA ALA A 87 8.40 -2.79 -2.03
C ALA A 87 9.69 -2.63 -2.85
N GLN A 88 9.57 -2.56 -4.18
CA GLN A 88 10.70 -2.30 -5.08
C GLN A 88 11.35 -0.95 -4.79
N PHE A 89 10.55 0.11 -4.63
CA PHE A 89 11.06 1.41 -4.19
C PHE A 89 11.83 1.31 -2.88
N ALA A 90 11.33 0.55 -1.90
CA ALA A 90 12.00 0.36 -0.62
C ALA A 90 13.33 -0.39 -0.77
N ALA A 91 13.39 -1.37 -1.67
CA ALA A 91 14.60 -2.11 -2.00
C ALA A 91 15.66 -1.22 -2.66
N ASP A 92 15.25 -0.29 -3.53
CA ASP A 92 16.17 0.59 -4.25
C ASP A 92 16.66 1.77 -3.39
N GLU A 93 15.81 2.31 -2.53
CA GLU A 93 16.05 3.61 -1.86
C GLU A 93 16.43 3.50 -0.38
N ASN A 94 16.51 2.29 0.17
CA ASN A 94 17.00 2.13 1.54
C ASN A 94 18.47 2.60 1.67
N CYS A 95 18.84 3.09 2.84
CA CYS A 95 20.20 3.61 3.09
C CYS A 95 21.26 2.50 3.32
N GLY A 96 20.87 1.23 3.30
CA GLY A 96 21.75 0.08 3.49
C GLY A 96 22.26 -0.16 4.92
N ARG A 97 21.89 0.67 5.91
CA ARG A 97 22.52 0.67 7.24
C ARG A 97 22.15 -0.51 8.14
N CYS A 98 20.88 -0.92 8.16
CA CYS A 98 20.44 -2.06 8.97
C CYS A 98 20.04 -3.23 8.07
N VAL A 99 20.50 -4.44 8.44
CA VAL A 99 20.22 -5.70 7.74
C VAL A 99 18.73 -5.95 7.54
N PRO A 100 17.85 -5.84 8.56
CA PRO A 100 16.42 -6.14 8.38
C PRO A 100 15.78 -5.24 7.31
N CYS A 101 16.14 -3.96 7.22
CA CYS A 101 15.65 -3.11 6.14
C CYS A 101 16.29 -3.44 4.79
N ARG A 102 17.61 -3.53 4.70
CA ARG A 102 18.33 -3.67 3.42
C ARG A 102 18.00 -5.01 2.74
N GLU A 103 18.11 -6.11 3.48
CA GLU A 103 17.82 -7.44 2.95
C GLU A 103 16.31 -7.70 2.94
N GLY A 104 15.56 -7.18 3.93
CA GLY A 104 14.13 -7.44 4.02
C GLY A 104 13.32 -6.77 2.92
N THR A 105 13.62 -5.52 2.56
CA THR A 105 12.96 -4.85 1.43
C THR A 105 13.22 -5.56 0.10
N THR A 106 14.45 -6.05 -0.12
CA THR A 106 14.81 -6.86 -1.30
C THR A 106 14.01 -8.18 -1.33
N GLN A 107 13.94 -8.88 -0.20
CA GLN A 107 13.15 -10.11 -0.09
C GLN A 107 11.65 -9.85 -0.30
N LEU A 108 11.11 -8.76 0.25
CA LEU A 108 9.70 -8.40 0.10
C LEU A 108 9.34 -8.12 -1.35
N ALA A 109 10.20 -7.39 -2.07
CA ALA A 109 10.02 -7.16 -3.51
C ALA A 109 10.07 -8.48 -4.30
N GLY A 110 10.97 -9.40 -3.93
CA GLY A 110 11.05 -10.74 -4.51
C GLY A 110 9.79 -11.57 -4.27
N LEU A 111 9.31 -11.66 -3.02
CA LEU A 111 8.10 -12.41 -2.69
C LEU A 111 6.88 -11.88 -3.43
N LEU A 112 6.75 -10.56 -3.58
CA LEU A 112 5.66 -9.96 -4.35
C LEU A 112 5.80 -10.17 -5.85
N ARG A 113 7.03 -10.33 -6.35
CA ARG A 113 7.28 -10.72 -7.74
C ARG A 113 6.86 -12.17 -7.99
N ASP A 114 7.17 -13.06 -7.06
CA ASP A 114 6.84 -14.49 -7.16
C ASP A 114 5.34 -14.73 -7.27
N VAL A 115 4.50 -13.83 -6.74
CA VAL A 115 3.03 -13.89 -6.88
C VAL A 115 2.61 -13.92 -8.37
N TYR A 116 3.34 -13.25 -9.26
CA TYR A 116 3.04 -13.26 -10.70
C TYR A 116 3.37 -14.60 -11.38
N ASP A 117 4.24 -15.40 -10.77
CA ASP A 117 4.68 -16.70 -11.26
C ASP A 117 3.99 -17.86 -10.51
N GLY A 118 2.94 -17.56 -9.74
CA GLY A 118 2.17 -18.54 -8.96
C GLY A 118 2.77 -18.87 -7.58
N GLY A 119 3.82 -18.17 -7.17
CA GLY A 119 4.41 -18.25 -5.83
C GLY A 119 3.75 -17.28 -4.87
N TYR A 120 2.73 -17.73 -4.14
CA TYR A 120 2.09 -16.94 -3.08
C TYR A 120 2.19 -17.66 -1.73
N ASP A 121 2.92 -17.04 -0.81
CA ASP A 121 3.07 -17.48 0.58
C ASP A 121 2.81 -16.28 1.52
N PRO A 122 1.55 -16.05 1.93
CA PRO A 122 1.21 -14.92 2.79
C PRO A 122 1.92 -15.00 4.14
N ALA A 123 2.12 -16.19 4.68
CA ALA A 123 2.78 -16.36 5.98
C ALA A 123 4.25 -15.93 5.92
N ALA A 124 4.97 -16.28 4.86
CA ALA A 124 6.35 -15.82 4.66
C ALA A 124 6.43 -14.30 4.47
N ILE A 125 5.45 -13.70 3.76
CA ILE A 125 5.39 -12.24 3.58
C ILE A 125 5.14 -11.55 4.93
N GLU A 126 4.15 -12.00 5.72
CA GLU A 126 3.83 -11.45 7.03
C GLU A 126 5.01 -11.56 8.01
N GLU A 127 5.64 -12.74 8.09
CA GLU A 127 6.80 -12.95 8.97
C GLU A 127 7.95 -12.00 8.61
N LEU A 128 8.22 -11.81 7.32
CA LEU A 128 9.25 -10.89 6.86
C LEU A 128 8.94 -9.44 7.25
N ILE A 129 7.70 -9.00 7.04
CA ILE A 129 7.24 -7.65 7.38
C ILE A 129 7.37 -7.42 8.90
N ASP A 130 7.01 -8.39 9.73
CA ASP A 130 7.13 -8.28 11.19
C ASP A 130 8.59 -8.16 11.64
N VAL A 131 9.51 -8.92 11.02
CA VAL A 131 10.95 -8.78 11.26
C VAL A 131 11.44 -7.39 10.86
N MET A 132 11.02 -6.89 9.70
CA MET A 132 11.37 -5.55 9.22
C MET A 132 10.86 -4.48 10.18
N GLU A 133 9.61 -4.56 10.61
CA GLU A 133 8.98 -3.60 11.51
C GLU A 133 9.68 -3.54 12.86
N THR A 134 9.92 -4.69 13.48
CA THR A 134 10.43 -4.77 14.85
C THR A 134 11.93 -4.54 14.97
N SER A 135 12.70 -4.79 13.90
CA SER A 135 14.17 -4.81 13.94
C SER A 135 14.83 -3.68 13.14
N SER A 136 14.08 -2.94 12.32
CA SER A 136 14.63 -1.79 11.60
C SER A 136 14.92 -0.60 12.52
N ILE A 137 16.02 0.10 12.26
CA ILE A 137 16.49 1.18 13.13
C ILE A 137 15.81 2.54 12.88
N CYS A 138 15.08 2.69 11.77
CA CYS A 138 14.44 3.96 11.40
C CYS A 138 13.07 3.73 10.76
N ALA A 139 12.25 4.78 10.73
CA ALA A 139 10.88 4.74 10.24
C ALA A 139 10.74 4.17 8.82
N PHE A 140 11.73 4.40 7.94
CA PHE A 140 11.72 3.84 6.57
C PHE A 140 11.60 2.31 6.59
N GLY A 141 12.50 1.63 7.29
CA GLY A 141 12.50 0.17 7.34
C GLY A 141 11.31 -0.38 8.13
N VAL A 142 10.89 0.36 9.17
CA VAL A 142 9.72 0.00 9.98
C VAL A 142 8.43 0.02 9.14
N GLN A 143 8.29 1.03 8.27
CA GLN A 143 7.05 1.26 7.51
C GLN A 143 7.07 0.61 6.12
N ALA A 144 8.22 0.20 5.60
CA ALA A 144 8.35 -0.29 4.22
C ALA A 144 7.40 -1.44 3.87
N GLY A 145 7.07 -2.29 4.84
CA GLY A 145 6.15 -3.42 4.65
C GLY A 145 4.66 -3.10 4.85
N ARG A 146 4.31 -1.94 5.43
CA ARG A 146 2.92 -1.55 5.74
C ARG A 146 1.97 -1.62 4.54
N PRO A 147 2.31 -1.08 3.34
CA PRO A 147 1.41 -1.13 2.19
C PRO A 147 1.03 -2.56 1.83
N THR A 148 2.01 -3.48 1.89
CA THR A 148 1.79 -4.89 1.59
C THR A 148 0.94 -5.56 2.67
N ARG A 149 1.25 -5.36 3.96
CA ARG A 149 0.49 -5.96 5.06
C ARG A 149 -0.99 -5.57 5.00
N THR A 150 -1.26 -4.28 4.87
CA THR A 150 -2.63 -3.77 4.82
C THR A 150 -3.37 -4.20 3.56
N ALA A 151 -2.67 -4.25 2.41
CA ALA A 151 -3.25 -4.79 1.19
C ALA A 151 -3.56 -6.30 1.28
N LEU A 152 -2.72 -7.10 1.92
CA LEU A 152 -3.01 -8.51 2.18
C LEU A 152 -4.25 -8.66 3.07
N SER A 153 -4.33 -7.89 4.15
CA SER A 153 -5.47 -7.93 5.08
C SER A 153 -6.81 -7.60 4.42
N ALA A 154 -6.86 -6.56 3.57
CA ALA A 154 -8.10 -6.10 2.96
C ALA A 154 -8.40 -6.70 1.58
N PHE A 155 -7.37 -7.12 0.83
CA PHE A 155 -7.47 -7.49 -0.59
C PHE A 155 -6.76 -8.81 -0.92
N GLU A 156 -6.69 -9.76 0.02
CA GLU A 156 -6.03 -11.07 -0.16
C GLU A 156 -6.43 -11.76 -1.48
N SER A 157 -7.71 -11.72 -1.81
CA SER A 157 -8.25 -12.33 -3.03
C SER A 157 -7.61 -11.84 -4.34
N GLU A 158 -7.03 -10.63 -4.36
CA GLU A 158 -6.27 -10.15 -5.52
C GLU A 158 -4.91 -10.83 -5.64
N PHE A 159 -4.25 -11.12 -4.52
CA PHE A 159 -2.99 -11.85 -4.50
C PHE A 159 -3.20 -13.30 -4.94
N GLU A 160 -4.25 -13.95 -4.43
CA GLU A 160 -4.65 -15.29 -4.87
C GLU A 160 -4.97 -15.32 -6.37
N ALA A 161 -5.75 -14.36 -6.87
CA ALA A 161 -6.08 -14.27 -8.28
C ALA A 161 -4.82 -14.11 -9.17
N HIS A 162 -3.86 -13.28 -8.73
CA HIS A 162 -2.59 -13.12 -9.44
C HIS A 162 -1.76 -14.40 -9.43
N ALA A 163 -1.71 -15.13 -8.31
CA ALA A 163 -1.06 -16.43 -8.21
C ALA A 163 -1.69 -17.47 -9.15
N ASP A 164 -3.00 -17.37 -9.38
CA ASP A 164 -3.72 -18.17 -10.38
C ASP A 164 -3.54 -17.68 -11.83
N GLY A 165 -2.65 -16.70 -12.06
CA GLY A 165 -2.33 -16.16 -13.39
C GLY A 165 -3.36 -15.16 -13.92
N ARG A 166 -4.16 -14.54 -13.05
CA ARG A 166 -5.21 -13.59 -13.43
C ARG A 166 -5.08 -12.27 -12.67
N CYS A 167 -4.95 -11.16 -13.40
CA CYS A 167 -5.08 -9.83 -12.81
C CYS A 167 -6.56 -9.39 -12.76
N PRO A 168 -7.18 -9.17 -11.57
CA PRO A 168 -8.57 -8.73 -11.48
C PRO A 168 -8.82 -7.37 -12.14
N ALA A 169 -7.84 -6.48 -12.08
CA ALA A 169 -7.89 -5.15 -12.69
C ALA A 169 -7.58 -5.16 -14.20
N GLY A 170 -7.09 -6.28 -14.74
CA GLY A 170 -6.74 -6.41 -16.16
C GLY A 170 -5.52 -5.59 -16.63
N SER A 171 -4.89 -4.81 -15.74
CA SER A 171 -3.79 -3.89 -16.07
C SER A 171 -2.41 -4.57 -16.20
N CYS A 172 -2.19 -5.71 -15.57
CA CYS A 172 -0.88 -6.40 -15.59
C CYS A 172 -0.69 -7.38 -16.76
N LEU A 173 -1.53 -7.34 -17.80
CA LEU A 173 -1.47 -8.26 -18.94
C LEU A 173 -0.37 -7.90 -19.97
N GLU A 174 0.49 -6.92 -19.68
CA GLU A 174 1.71 -6.66 -20.44
C GLU A 174 2.93 -7.19 -19.66
N PRO A 175 3.83 -7.96 -20.29
CA PRO A 175 5.09 -8.32 -19.65
C PRO A 175 5.85 -7.03 -19.34
N LEU A 176 6.25 -6.84 -18.08
CA LEU A 176 7.23 -5.83 -17.71
C LEU A 176 8.46 -6.02 -18.59
N GLU A 177 8.66 -5.14 -19.57
CA GLU A 177 9.81 -5.17 -20.47
C GLU A 177 11.10 -5.14 -19.62
N ALA A 178 11.96 -6.13 -19.89
CA ALA A 178 13.22 -6.39 -19.20
C ALA A 178 14.32 -5.39 -19.55
#